data_AF-A0AA41RT29-F1
#
_entry.id   AF-A0AA41RT29-F1
#
_cell.length_a   1.000
_cell.length_b   1.000
_cell.length_c   1.000
_cell.angle_alpha   90.00
_cell.angle_beta   90.00
_cell.angle_gamma   90.00
#
_symmetry.space_group_name_H-M   'P 1'
#
loop_
_entity.id
_entity.type
_entity.pdbx_description
1 polymer ?
#
loop_
_entity_poly.entity_id
_entity_poly.type
_entity_poly.pdbx_seq_one_letter_code
_entity_poly.pdbx_strand_id
1 'polypeptide(L)'
;ILKLTLFVTLDLGYWLLKSKSNPRLLGSIFGEVIQFYDSDKRFPAWGFGGRPSNDVVSHCFNLNGSSSEEVEGVSGIMSAYSSALQNYSLHGPTLFGKVINRAAQIAAESLHNQTKYFVLLIITDVVVTDLQETIDSLVRASDLPLSILIIGVGGADFKDMEILDADNDNRLQSNTGQLATRDIVQFGNQLSVVQSLLEEPPGQFLTHMRSRDIKPLLISQPKAFEVCNGRITPWSTGSALSFNICIFVFV
;
A
#
# COMPACT_ATOMS: atom_id res chain seq x y z
N ILE A 1 -9.10 12.06 3.35
CA ILE A 1 -8.97 10.86 4.20
C ILE A 1 -8.28 9.80 3.36
N LEU A 2 -6.98 9.61 3.60
CA LEU A 2 -6.17 8.57 2.96
C LEU A 2 -6.81 7.20 3.27
N LYS A 3 -6.96 6.34 2.27
CA LYS A 3 -7.43 4.96 2.43
C LYS A 3 -6.32 4.04 1.96
N LEU A 4 -5.71 3.30 2.88
CA LEU A 4 -4.60 2.42 2.55
C LEU A 4 -5.14 1.12 1.95
N THR A 5 -4.44 0.55 0.98
CA THR A 5 -4.86 -0.66 0.29
C THR A 5 -3.67 -1.60 0.17
N LEU A 6 -3.75 -2.76 0.83
CA LEU A 6 -2.56 -3.57 1.11
C LEU A 6 -2.48 -4.81 0.22
N PHE A 7 -1.32 -5.11 -0.34
CA PHE A 7 -1.10 -6.36 -1.07
C PHE A 7 0.12 -7.10 -0.49
N VAL A 8 -0.04 -8.39 -0.23
CA VAL A 8 1.04 -9.22 0.36
C VAL A 8 1.24 -10.43 -0.50
N THR A 9 2.47 -10.64 -0.94
CA THR A 9 2.81 -11.75 -1.84
C THR A 9 2.88 -13.03 -1.02
N LEU A 10 2.42 -14.16 -1.57
CA LEU A 10 2.44 -15.43 -0.81
C LEU A 10 3.84 -16.02 -0.66
N ASP A 11 4.77 -15.69 -1.55
CA ASP A 11 6.12 -16.27 -1.58
C ASP A 11 6.95 -15.89 -0.34
N LEU A 12 6.60 -14.74 0.26
CA LEU A 12 7.03 -14.32 1.58
C LEU A 12 6.78 -15.39 2.66
N GLY A 13 5.85 -16.32 2.47
CA GLY A 13 5.48 -17.33 3.47
C GLY A 13 6.48 -18.45 3.48
N TYR A 14 7.00 -18.81 2.30
CA TYR A 14 8.13 -19.72 2.19
C TYR A 14 9.39 -19.10 2.80
N TRP A 15 9.65 -17.82 2.52
CA TRP A 15 10.75 -17.08 3.13
C TRP A 15 10.63 -17.01 4.66
N LEU A 16 9.46 -16.68 5.20
CA LEU A 16 9.23 -16.60 6.66
C LEU A 16 9.28 -17.97 7.35
N LEU A 17 8.83 -19.03 6.67
CA LEU A 17 8.89 -20.40 7.21
C LEU A 17 10.31 -20.98 7.18
N LYS A 18 11.12 -20.65 6.17
CA LYS A 18 12.54 -21.08 6.09
C LYS A 18 13.49 -20.18 6.88
N SER A 19 13.19 -18.89 6.98
CA SER A 19 13.96 -17.94 7.76
C SER A 19 13.64 -18.16 9.23
N LYS A 20 14.48 -18.95 9.92
CA LYS A 20 14.49 -19.15 11.39
C LYS A 20 14.56 -17.85 12.20
N SER A 21 14.56 -16.68 11.56
CA SER A 21 15.02 -15.43 12.14
C SER A 21 14.03 -14.28 12.21
N ASN A 22 12.81 -14.26 11.62
CA ASN A 22 11.97 -13.06 11.82
C ASN A 22 10.46 -13.10 11.49
N PRO A 23 9.60 -13.67 12.36
CA PRO A 23 8.17 -13.32 12.38
C PRO A 23 7.90 -11.84 12.75
N ARG A 24 8.91 -11.09 13.23
CA ARG A 24 8.80 -9.66 13.54
C ARG A 24 8.84 -8.76 12.30
N LEU A 25 9.33 -9.25 11.16
CA LEU A 25 9.45 -8.50 9.90
C LEU A 25 8.10 -7.91 9.47
N LEU A 26 7.11 -8.80 9.30
CA LEU A 26 5.77 -8.38 8.91
C LEU A 26 5.10 -7.55 10.00
N GLY A 27 5.34 -7.89 11.27
CA GLY A 27 4.83 -7.12 12.41
C GLY A 27 5.30 -5.66 12.40
N SER A 28 6.59 -5.40 12.11
CA SER A 28 7.11 -4.04 12.00
C SER A 28 6.61 -3.32 10.75
N ILE A 29 6.57 -3.98 9.57
CA ILE A 29 6.04 -3.36 8.34
C ILE A 29 4.54 -3.00 8.52
N PHE A 30 3.72 -3.94 8.99
CA PHE A 30 2.28 -3.70 9.19
C PHE A 30 1.98 -2.80 10.40
N GLY A 31 2.75 -2.92 11.48
CA GLY A 31 2.51 -2.22 12.73
C GLY A 31 3.08 -0.81 12.80
N GLU A 32 4.26 -0.54 12.25
CA GLU A 32 4.90 0.78 12.36
C GLU A 32 4.51 1.70 11.20
N VAL A 33 4.20 1.14 10.04
CA VAL A 33 3.94 1.92 8.82
C VAL A 33 2.45 1.99 8.48
N ILE A 34 1.79 0.84 8.38
CA ILE A 34 0.53 0.70 7.63
C ILE A 34 -0.67 1.20 8.44
N GLN A 35 -0.68 0.98 9.75
CA GLN A 35 -1.81 1.44 10.54
C GLN A 35 -1.96 2.97 10.54
N PHE A 36 -0.90 3.78 10.42
CA PHE A 36 -1.05 5.23 10.57
C PHE A 36 -1.70 5.93 9.38
N TYR A 37 -1.63 5.34 8.18
CA TYR A 37 -2.19 5.93 6.96
C TYR A 37 -3.68 5.64 6.75
N ASP A 38 -4.25 4.70 7.50
CA ASP A 38 -5.65 4.31 7.35
C ASP A 38 -6.47 4.65 8.59
N SER A 39 -7.60 5.33 8.37
CA SER A 39 -8.48 5.78 9.45
C SER A 39 -9.42 4.69 9.98
N ASP A 40 -9.86 3.75 9.13
CA ASP A 40 -10.85 2.73 9.49
C ASP A 40 -10.22 1.38 9.85
N LYS A 41 -8.92 1.23 9.61
CA LYS A 41 -8.11 0.02 9.80
C LYS A 41 -8.67 -1.19 9.04
N ARG A 42 -9.39 -0.96 7.94
CA ARG A 42 -9.91 -2.02 7.06
C ARG A 42 -9.13 -2.02 5.77
N PHE A 43 -8.28 -3.03 5.64
CA PHE A 43 -7.34 -3.13 4.54
C PHE A 43 -7.83 -4.18 3.55
N PRO A 44 -8.09 -3.82 2.28
CA PRO A 44 -8.09 -4.80 1.22
C PRO A 44 -6.76 -5.58 1.26
N ALA A 45 -6.82 -6.91 1.16
CA ALA A 45 -5.65 -7.78 1.32
C ALA A 45 -5.67 -8.91 0.29
N TRP A 46 -4.77 -8.83 -0.69
CA TRP A 46 -4.66 -9.82 -1.76
C TRP A 46 -3.28 -10.46 -1.85
N GLY A 47 -3.25 -11.67 -2.40
CA GLY A 47 -2.05 -12.38 -2.81
C GLY A 47 -1.99 -12.61 -4.32
N PHE A 48 -0.81 -12.97 -4.80
CA PHE A 48 -0.55 -13.37 -6.19
C PHE A 48 0.45 -14.53 -6.24
N GLY A 49 0.47 -15.25 -7.36
CA GLY A 49 1.33 -16.43 -7.53
C GLY A 49 0.84 -17.62 -6.70
N GLY A 50 -0.46 -17.70 -6.43
CA GLY A 50 -1.07 -18.77 -5.66
C GLY A 50 -1.88 -19.68 -6.57
N ARG A 51 -1.67 -20.99 -6.49
CA ARG A 51 -2.54 -22.00 -7.10
C ARG A 51 -3.43 -22.63 -6.02
N PRO A 52 -4.76 -22.42 -6.06
CA PRO A 52 -5.70 -23.14 -5.20
C PRO A 52 -5.81 -24.60 -5.63
N SER A 53 -6.49 -25.44 -4.84
CA SER A 53 -6.69 -26.87 -5.13
C SER A 53 -7.43 -27.16 -6.46
N ASN A 54 -8.03 -26.15 -7.10
CA ASN A 54 -8.69 -26.24 -8.41
C ASN A 54 -7.74 -25.97 -9.61
N ASP A 55 -6.43 -25.94 -9.36
CA ASP A 55 -5.31 -26.00 -10.31
C ASP A 55 -5.02 -24.76 -11.18
N VAL A 56 -5.88 -23.74 -11.17
CA VAL A 56 -5.66 -22.49 -11.92
C VAL A 56 -4.87 -21.48 -11.08
N VAL A 57 -3.68 -21.10 -11.55
CA VAL A 57 -2.85 -20.08 -10.89
C VAL A 57 -3.57 -18.74 -10.89
N SER A 58 -3.68 -18.13 -9.71
CA SER A 58 -4.18 -16.77 -9.55
C SER A 58 -3.04 -15.82 -9.19
N HIS A 59 -2.99 -14.72 -9.94
CA HIS A 59 -2.07 -13.61 -9.70
C HIS A 59 -2.77 -12.40 -9.04
N CYS A 60 -4.00 -12.59 -8.55
CA CYS A 60 -4.71 -11.63 -7.69
C CYS A 60 -5.91 -12.34 -7.04
N PHE A 61 -5.82 -12.71 -5.76
CA PHE A 61 -6.93 -13.33 -5.01
C PHE A 61 -6.98 -12.77 -3.58
N ASN A 62 -8.16 -12.78 -2.96
CA ASN A 62 -8.34 -12.30 -1.59
C ASN A 62 -7.63 -13.26 -0.61
N LEU A 63 -6.73 -12.74 0.23
CA LEU A 63 -5.98 -13.56 1.19
C LEU A 63 -6.89 -14.28 2.19
N ASN A 64 -8.01 -13.64 2.56
CA ASN A 64 -8.97 -14.21 3.49
C ASN A 64 -9.83 -15.33 2.87
N GLY A 65 -9.70 -15.61 1.57
CA GLY A 65 -10.47 -16.63 0.85
C GLY A 65 -11.98 -16.33 0.71
N SER A 66 -12.42 -15.12 1.11
CA SER A 66 -13.81 -14.70 1.11
C SER A 66 -14.16 -13.85 -0.11
N SER A 67 -15.44 -13.53 -0.29
CA SER A 67 -15.88 -12.56 -1.31
C SER A 67 -15.53 -11.11 -0.97
N SER A 68 -15.27 -10.80 0.30
CA SER A 68 -14.80 -9.47 0.71
C SER A 68 -13.28 -9.44 0.69
N GLU A 69 -12.71 -8.37 0.13
CA GLU A 69 -11.26 -8.17 0.10
C GLU A 69 -10.70 -7.60 1.41
N GLU A 70 -11.53 -6.99 2.26
CA GLU A 70 -11.08 -6.26 3.44
C GLU A 70 -10.85 -7.16 4.67
N VAL A 71 -9.79 -6.87 5.42
CA VAL A 71 -9.46 -7.47 6.72
C VAL A 71 -9.26 -6.38 7.77
N GLU A 72 -9.51 -6.71 9.04
CA GLU A 72 -9.44 -5.75 10.15
C GLU A 72 -8.05 -5.75 10.82
N GLY A 73 -7.37 -4.61 10.72
CA GLY A 73 -6.10 -4.38 11.40
C GLY A 73 -4.94 -5.26 10.91
N VAL A 74 -3.79 -5.07 11.54
CA VAL A 74 -2.59 -5.90 11.32
C VAL A 74 -2.87 -7.37 11.63
N SER A 75 -3.64 -7.64 12.68
CA SER A 75 -4.01 -9.00 13.07
C SER A 75 -4.83 -9.71 11.97
N GLY A 76 -5.76 -9.01 11.33
CA GLY A 76 -6.55 -9.54 10.22
C GLY A 76 -5.69 -9.88 9.01
N ILE A 77 -4.73 -9.02 8.68
CA ILE A 77 -3.75 -9.26 7.60
C ILE A 77 -2.95 -10.53 7.89
N MET A 78 -2.37 -10.64 9.08
CA MET A 78 -1.56 -11.80 9.47
C MET A 78 -2.36 -13.11 9.49
N SER A 79 -3.62 -13.05 9.94
CA SER A 79 -4.52 -14.20 9.94
C SER A 79 -4.90 -14.64 8.53
N ALA A 80 -5.31 -13.70 7.66
CA ALA A 80 -5.64 -13.97 6.27
C ALA A 80 -4.43 -14.53 5.50
N TYR A 81 -3.26 -13.95 5.72
CA TYR A 81 -2.02 -14.43 5.16
C TYR A 81 -1.69 -15.87 5.59
N SER A 82 -1.80 -16.18 6.88
CA SER A 82 -1.58 -17.54 7.41
C SER A 82 -2.56 -18.56 6.83
N SER A 83 -3.83 -18.15 6.64
CA SER A 83 -4.85 -18.96 5.98
C SER A 83 -4.52 -19.23 4.52
N ALA A 84 -4.08 -18.20 3.79
CA ALA A 84 -3.73 -18.34 2.37
C ALA A 84 -2.59 -19.36 2.15
N LEU A 85 -1.58 -19.39 3.04
CA LEU A 85 -0.48 -20.37 2.96
C LEU A 85 -0.92 -21.84 3.13
N GLN A 86 -2.07 -22.08 3.77
CA GLN A 86 -2.63 -23.42 3.91
C GLN A 86 -3.49 -23.83 2.70
N ASN A 87 -4.10 -22.86 2.02
CA ASN A 87 -5.09 -23.09 0.97
C ASN A 87 -4.51 -22.95 -0.45
N TYR A 88 -3.35 -22.31 -0.60
CA TYR A 88 -2.69 -22.08 -1.87
C TYR A 88 -1.31 -22.72 -1.88
N SER A 89 -0.98 -23.35 -3.00
CA SER A 89 0.40 -23.72 -3.33
C SER A 89 1.09 -22.57 -4.06
N LEU A 90 2.37 -22.34 -3.75
CA LEU A 90 3.16 -21.28 -4.37
C LEU A 90 3.47 -21.63 -5.82
N HIS A 91 3.31 -20.66 -6.72
CA HIS A 91 3.53 -20.86 -8.14
C HIS A 91 3.97 -19.55 -8.83
N GLY A 92 4.96 -19.64 -9.72
CA GLY A 92 5.36 -18.53 -10.59
C GLY A 92 4.50 -18.42 -11.86
N PRO A 93 4.71 -17.42 -12.71
CA PRO A 93 5.67 -16.31 -12.58
C PRO A 93 5.22 -15.23 -11.58
N THR A 94 6.14 -14.31 -11.26
CA THR A 94 5.89 -13.16 -10.38
C THR A 94 5.37 -11.99 -11.22
N LEU A 95 4.06 -11.75 -11.19
CA LEU A 95 3.40 -10.77 -12.05
C LEU A 95 2.71 -9.67 -11.23
N PHE A 96 3.28 -8.47 -11.22
CA PHE A 96 2.69 -7.33 -10.50
C PHE A 96 1.53 -6.67 -11.25
N GLY A 97 1.49 -6.81 -12.59
CA GLY A 97 0.47 -6.16 -13.42
C GLY A 97 -0.96 -6.40 -12.92
N LYS A 98 -1.29 -7.63 -12.51
CA LYS A 98 -2.66 -7.97 -12.03
C LYS A 98 -3.03 -7.22 -10.75
N VAL A 99 -2.12 -7.15 -9.77
CA VAL A 99 -2.40 -6.45 -8.50
C VAL A 99 -2.40 -4.94 -8.67
N ILE A 100 -1.50 -4.39 -9.50
CA ILE A 100 -1.48 -2.95 -9.83
C ILE A 100 -2.78 -2.55 -10.53
N ASN A 101 -3.22 -3.32 -11.53
CA ASN A 101 -4.48 -3.04 -12.24
C ASN A 101 -5.70 -3.15 -11.31
N ARG A 102 -5.71 -4.06 -10.33
CA ARG A 102 -6.79 -4.16 -9.34
C ARG A 102 -6.82 -2.93 -8.41
N ALA A 103 -5.66 -2.49 -7.91
CA ALA A 103 -5.57 -1.28 -7.11
C ALA A 103 -6.00 -0.03 -7.91
N ALA A 104 -5.55 0.05 -9.16
CA ALA A 104 -5.94 1.11 -10.09
C ALA A 104 -7.46 1.13 -10.31
N GLN A 105 -8.10 -0.03 -10.48
CA GLN A 105 -9.56 -0.12 -10.62
C GLN A 105 -10.27 0.50 -9.39
N ILE A 106 -9.88 0.11 -8.18
CA ILE A 106 -10.48 0.62 -6.93
C ILE A 106 -10.26 2.13 -6.77
N ALA A 107 -9.06 2.60 -7.11
CA ALA A 107 -8.74 4.03 -7.10
C ALA A 107 -9.56 4.81 -8.14
N ALA A 108 -9.75 4.25 -9.33
CA ALA A 108 -10.56 4.83 -10.40
C ALA A 108 -12.05 4.93 -10.01
N GLU A 109 -12.62 3.88 -9.42
CA GLU A 109 -14.00 3.88 -8.90
C GLU A 109 -14.22 4.96 -7.82
N SER A 110 -13.14 5.32 -7.10
CA SER A 110 -13.15 6.34 -6.05
C SER A 110 -12.85 7.76 -6.54
N LEU A 111 -12.63 7.99 -7.85
CA LEU A 111 -12.35 9.32 -8.40
C LEU A 111 -13.45 10.35 -8.12
N HIS A 112 -14.71 9.91 -8.08
CA HIS A 112 -15.84 10.78 -7.72
C HIS A 112 -15.81 11.21 -6.26
N ASN A 113 -15.05 10.49 -5.42
CA ASN A 113 -14.83 10.81 -4.02
C ASN A 113 -13.43 11.40 -3.82
N GLN A 114 -13.29 12.69 -4.10
CA GLN A 114 -12.04 13.48 -4.02
C GLN A 114 -11.36 13.47 -2.64
N THR A 115 -11.97 12.82 -1.64
CA THR A 115 -11.39 12.70 -0.31
C THR A 115 -10.50 11.46 -0.16
N LYS A 116 -10.57 10.48 -1.06
CA LYS A 116 -9.82 9.22 -0.94
C LYS A 116 -8.54 9.26 -1.77
N TYR A 117 -7.46 8.78 -1.16
CA TYR A 117 -6.19 8.54 -1.83
C TYR A 117 -5.65 7.20 -1.36
N PHE A 118 -5.17 6.41 -2.32
CA PHE A 118 -4.79 5.03 -2.13
C PHE A 118 -3.28 4.88 -2.11
N VAL A 119 -2.80 3.99 -1.26
CA VAL A 119 -1.41 3.54 -1.28
C VAL A 119 -1.46 2.03 -1.38
N LEU A 120 -0.84 1.48 -2.42
CA LEU A 120 -0.64 0.06 -2.69
C LEU A 120 0.72 -0.33 -2.12
N LEU A 121 0.79 -1.26 -1.18
CA LEU A 121 2.08 -1.87 -0.80
C LEU A 121 2.19 -3.26 -1.43
N ILE A 122 3.34 -3.59 -2.02
CA ILE A 122 3.73 -4.89 -2.56
C ILE A 122 4.99 -5.36 -1.82
N ILE A 123 5.00 -6.60 -1.30
CA ILE A 123 6.15 -7.16 -0.55
C ILE A 123 6.66 -8.46 -1.20
N THR A 124 7.71 -8.40 -2.01
CA THR A 124 8.21 -9.56 -2.76
C THR A 124 9.57 -10.04 -2.25
N ASP A 125 9.88 -11.34 -2.35
CA ASP A 125 11.23 -11.87 -2.14
C ASP A 125 11.95 -12.28 -3.44
N VAL A 126 11.24 -12.15 -4.57
CA VAL A 126 11.71 -12.46 -5.92
C VAL A 126 11.53 -11.28 -6.86
N VAL A 127 12.32 -11.24 -7.93
CA VAL A 127 12.25 -10.20 -8.97
C VAL A 127 11.00 -10.40 -9.82
N VAL A 128 10.39 -9.30 -10.27
CA VAL A 128 9.27 -9.33 -11.20
C VAL A 128 9.65 -10.02 -12.51
N THR A 129 8.81 -10.93 -13.01
CA THR A 129 9.11 -11.67 -14.24
C THR A 129 8.76 -10.86 -15.49
N ASP A 130 7.66 -10.10 -15.46
CA ASP A 130 7.25 -9.24 -16.57
C ASP A 130 7.36 -7.76 -16.19
N LEU A 131 8.56 -7.22 -16.40
CA LEU A 131 8.87 -5.82 -16.10
C LEU A 131 8.09 -4.86 -17.01
N GLN A 132 7.90 -5.20 -18.30
CA GLN A 132 7.21 -4.32 -19.24
C GLN A 132 5.70 -4.25 -18.97
N GLU A 133 5.03 -5.38 -18.69
CA GLU A 133 3.61 -5.36 -18.28
C GLU A 133 3.42 -4.57 -16.98
N THR A 134 4.40 -4.67 -16.07
CA THR A 134 4.42 -3.89 -14.83
C THR A 134 4.52 -2.40 -15.12
N ILE A 135 5.50 -1.97 -15.93
CA ILE A 135 5.65 -0.57 -16.36
C ILE A 135 4.38 -0.06 -17.04
N ASP A 136 3.79 -0.83 -17.96
CA ASP A 136 2.55 -0.42 -18.64
C ASP A 136 1.40 -0.22 -17.64
N SER A 137 1.32 -1.07 -16.62
CA SER A 137 0.31 -0.97 -15.56
C SER A 137 0.54 0.26 -14.66
N LEU A 138 1.80 0.57 -14.34
CA LEU A 138 2.19 1.76 -13.58
C LEU A 138 1.87 3.04 -14.36
N VAL A 139 2.22 3.10 -15.64
CA VAL A 139 1.93 4.24 -16.52
C VAL A 139 0.42 4.49 -16.58
N ARG A 140 -0.42 3.46 -16.76
CA ARG A 140 -1.88 3.60 -16.73
C ARG A 140 -2.42 4.07 -15.38
N ALA A 141 -1.79 3.67 -14.28
CA ALA A 141 -2.21 4.04 -12.93
C ALA A 141 -1.78 5.46 -12.53
N SER A 142 -0.82 6.07 -13.23
CA SER A 142 -0.20 7.34 -12.83
C SER A 142 -1.17 8.53 -12.68
N ASP A 143 -2.29 8.51 -13.39
CA ASP A 143 -3.33 9.55 -13.33
C ASP A 143 -4.33 9.40 -12.17
N LEU A 144 -4.29 8.28 -11.45
CA LEU A 144 -5.23 7.93 -10.39
C LEU A 144 -4.74 8.44 -9.02
N PRO A 145 -5.61 8.55 -8.00
CA PRO A 145 -5.21 8.88 -6.62
C PRO A 145 -4.54 7.67 -5.95
N LEU A 146 -3.41 7.21 -6.49
CA LEU A 146 -2.74 5.97 -6.09
C LEU A 146 -1.22 6.19 -6.01
N SER A 147 -0.60 5.81 -4.90
CA SER A 147 0.84 5.56 -4.77
C SER A 147 1.10 4.07 -4.61
N ILE A 148 2.31 3.62 -4.95
CA ILE A 148 2.71 2.22 -4.97
C ILE A 148 4.05 2.12 -4.26
N LEU A 149 4.11 1.27 -3.24
CA LEU A 149 5.30 0.97 -2.47
C LEU A 149 5.69 -0.47 -2.77
N ILE A 150 6.95 -0.71 -3.16
CA ILE A 150 7.46 -2.04 -3.47
C ILE A 150 8.63 -2.33 -2.53
N ILE A 151 8.46 -3.34 -1.66
CA ILE A 151 9.50 -3.78 -0.74
C ILE A 151 10.06 -5.12 -1.22
N GLY A 152 11.34 -5.12 -1.58
CA GLY A 152 12.12 -6.33 -1.82
C GLY A 152 12.68 -6.87 -0.50
N VAL A 153 12.33 -8.09 -0.13
CA VAL A 153 12.86 -8.79 1.06
C VAL A 153 13.73 -9.99 0.66
N GLY A 154 14.60 -10.44 1.56
CA GLY A 154 15.47 -11.58 1.27
C GLY A 154 16.73 -11.19 0.49
N GLY A 155 17.29 -12.16 -0.26
CA GLY A 155 18.62 -12.07 -0.85
C GLY A 155 18.64 -12.10 -2.38
N ALA A 156 17.51 -11.84 -3.04
CA ALA A 156 17.47 -11.71 -4.50
C ALA A 156 18.18 -10.43 -4.95
N ASP A 157 18.65 -10.43 -6.20
CA ASP A 157 19.23 -9.24 -6.84
C ASP A 157 18.10 -8.38 -7.40
N PHE A 158 17.78 -7.29 -6.69
CA PHE A 158 16.65 -6.41 -7.04
C PHE A 158 17.03 -5.24 -7.95
N LYS A 159 18.23 -5.24 -8.54
CA LYS A 159 18.73 -4.14 -9.38
C LYS A 159 17.78 -3.77 -10.52
N ASP A 160 17.16 -4.76 -11.16
CA ASP A 160 16.21 -4.54 -12.25
C ASP A 160 14.89 -3.89 -11.78
N MET A 161 14.59 -3.90 -10.48
CA MET A 161 13.40 -3.25 -9.91
C MET A 161 13.66 -1.80 -9.50
N GLU A 162 14.92 -1.37 -9.37
CA GLU A 162 15.28 0.03 -9.09
C GLU A 162 14.82 0.98 -10.21
N ILE A 163 14.67 0.47 -11.44
CA ILE A 163 14.11 1.25 -12.55
C ILE A 163 12.65 1.69 -12.29
N LEU A 164 11.92 0.98 -11.42
CA LEU A 164 10.53 1.28 -11.13
C LEU A 164 10.36 2.52 -10.25
N ASP A 165 11.38 2.87 -9.44
CA ASP A 165 11.42 4.00 -8.50
C ASP A 165 11.34 5.37 -9.21
N ALA A 166 11.75 5.44 -10.47
CA ALA A 166 11.67 6.64 -11.32
C ALA A 166 12.31 7.95 -10.78
N ASP A 167 13.03 7.93 -9.65
CA ASP A 167 13.69 9.09 -9.02
C ASP A 167 14.76 9.79 -9.88
N ASN A 168 15.41 9.05 -10.78
CA ASN A 168 16.53 9.55 -11.58
C ASN A 168 16.08 10.29 -12.87
N ASP A 169 15.02 11.10 -12.78
CA ASP A 169 14.38 11.84 -13.90
C ASP A 169 13.91 10.97 -15.09
N ASN A 170 13.93 9.65 -14.94
CA ASN A 170 13.52 8.70 -15.97
C ASN A 170 12.06 8.31 -15.75
N ARG A 171 11.15 9.13 -16.29
CA ARG A 171 9.72 8.80 -16.28
C ARG A 171 9.47 7.48 -16.98
N LEU A 172 8.71 6.61 -16.31
CA LEU A 172 8.30 5.33 -16.88
C LEU A 172 7.58 5.52 -18.21
N GLN A 173 7.99 4.74 -19.21
CA GLN A 173 7.42 4.75 -20.55
C GLN A 173 6.82 3.38 -20.87
N SER A 174 5.54 3.37 -21.23
CA SER A 174 4.85 2.15 -21.67
C SER A 174 5.34 1.70 -23.05
N ASN A 175 5.02 0.47 -23.42
CA ASN A 175 5.32 -0.08 -24.76
C ASN A 175 4.67 0.70 -25.92
N THR A 176 3.60 1.46 -25.66
CA THR A 176 2.94 2.33 -26.65
C THR A 176 3.62 3.69 -26.80
N GLY A 177 4.64 3.97 -25.98
CA GLY A 177 5.35 5.25 -25.93
C GLY A 177 4.74 6.28 -24.97
N GLN A 178 3.61 5.98 -24.31
CA GLN A 178 3.01 6.86 -23.30
C GLN A 178 3.90 6.96 -22.06
N LEU A 179 4.11 8.18 -21.56
CA LEU A 179 4.84 8.47 -20.32
C LEU A 179 3.90 8.53 -19.12
N ALA A 180 4.33 8.01 -17.96
CA ALA A 180 3.62 8.15 -16.70
C ALA A 180 3.45 9.63 -16.33
N THR A 181 2.26 10.08 -15.94
CA THR A 181 1.93 11.50 -15.75
C THR A 181 2.58 12.14 -14.52
N ARG A 182 2.92 11.32 -13.54
CA ARG A 182 3.72 11.64 -12.35
C ARG A 182 4.41 10.36 -11.88
N ASP A 183 5.43 10.53 -11.04
CA ASP A 183 5.92 9.40 -10.28
C ASP A 183 4.89 8.97 -9.21
N ILE A 184 4.74 7.65 -9.07
CA ILE A 184 3.82 6.98 -8.16
C ILE A 184 4.46 5.81 -7.43
N VAL A 185 5.72 5.47 -7.68
CA VAL A 185 6.34 4.24 -7.18
C VAL A 185 7.51 4.61 -6.30
N GLN A 186 7.57 3.99 -5.12
CA GLN A 186 8.80 3.92 -4.35
C GLN A 186 9.23 2.46 -4.21
N PHE A 187 10.49 2.17 -4.53
CA PHE A 187 11.12 0.88 -4.31
C PHE A 187 12.11 0.93 -3.13
N GLY A 188 12.05 -0.07 -2.26
CA GLY A 188 13.01 -0.22 -1.16
C GLY A 188 13.50 -1.66 -1.01
N ASN A 189 14.81 -1.82 -0.84
CA ASN A 189 15.40 -3.11 -0.48
C ASN A 189 15.58 -3.21 1.04
N GLN A 190 15.22 -4.36 1.61
CA GLN A 190 15.38 -4.64 3.05
C GLN A 190 14.60 -3.73 4.02
N LEU A 191 14.53 -4.18 5.26
CA LEU A 191 13.74 -3.54 6.32
C LEU A 191 14.29 -2.22 6.83
N SER A 192 15.61 -2.04 6.82
CA SER A 192 16.26 -0.83 7.34
C SER A 192 15.85 0.43 6.57
N VAL A 193 15.18 0.25 5.43
CA VAL A 193 14.77 1.28 4.46
C VAL A 193 13.26 1.58 4.58
N VAL A 194 12.53 0.93 5.50
CA VAL A 194 11.08 1.15 5.66
C VAL A 194 10.74 2.60 6.06
N GLN A 195 11.66 3.30 6.75
CA GLN A 195 11.47 4.73 7.05
C GLN A 195 11.58 5.61 5.82
N SER A 196 12.57 5.39 4.94
CA SER A 196 12.71 6.17 3.71
C SER A 196 11.59 5.88 2.72
N LEU A 197 11.03 4.65 2.74
CA LEU A 197 9.87 4.28 1.92
C LEU A 197 8.61 5.14 2.20
N LEU A 198 8.58 5.83 3.35
CA LEU A 198 7.49 6.72 3.74
C LEU A 198 7.73 8.21 3.46
N GLU A 199 8.90 8.56 2.93
CA GLU A 199 9.25 9.96 2.65
C GLU A 199 8.52 10.48 1.40
N GLU A 200 8.24 9.62 0.41
CA GLU A 200 7.67 10.02 -0.88
C GLU A 200 6.14 10.06 -0.97
N PRO A 201 5.36 9.14 -0.35
CA PRO A 201 3.90 9.16 -0.47
C PRO A 201 3.26 10.52 -0.15
N PRO A 202 3.72 11.30 0.85
CA PRO A 202 3.24 12.67 1.06
C PRO A 202 3.46 13.59 -0.14
N GLY A 203 4.63 13.52 -0.79
CA GLY A 203 4.96 14.30 -1.98
C GLY A 203 4.10 13.89 -3.18
N GLN A 204 3.99 12.58 -3.43
CA GLN A 204 3.17 12.01 -4.51
C GLN A 204 1.68 12.38 -4.34
N PHE A 205 1.16 12.33 -3.11
CA PHE A 205 -0.18 12.79 -2.76
C PHE A 205 -0.39 14.27 -3.13
N LEU A 206 0.54 15.15 -2.73
CA LEU A 206 0.44 16.58 -3.02
C LEU A 206 0.51 16.86 -4.52
N THR A 207 1.37 16.15 -5.25
CA THR A 207 1.47 16.24 -6.72
C THR A 207 0.14 15.88 -7.38
N HIS A 208 -0.52 14.80 -6.95
CA HIS A 208 -1.84 14.41 -7.45
C HIS A 208 -2.92 15.46 -7.12
N MET A 209 -2.98 15.93 -5.88
CA MET A 209 -4.00 16.90 -5.46
C MET A 209 -3.86 18.23 -6.22
N ARG A 210 -2.62 18.72 -6.41
CA ARG A 210 -2.33 19.96 -7.15
C ARG A 210 -2.67 19.83 -8.63
N SER A 211 -2.34 18.71 -9.28
CA SER A 211 -2.61 18.53 -10.71
C SER A 211 -4.11 18.46 -11.04
N ARG A 212 -4.94 18.15 -10.04
CA ARG A 212 -6.41 18.04 -10.15
C ARG A 212 -7.17 19.24 -9.57
N ASP A 213 -6.48 20.29 -9.11
CA ASP A 213 -7.05 21.45 -8.38
C ASP A 213 -7.95 21.05 -7.20
N ILE A 214 -7.61 19.95 -6.52
CA ILE A 214 -8.33 19.48 -5.34
C ILE A 214 -7.83 20.26 -4.13
N LYS A 215 -8.72 21.06 -3.53
CA LYS A 215 -8.41 21.88 -2.36
C LYS A 215 -8.60 21.08 -1.07
N PRO A 216 -7.76 21.29 -0.04
CA PRO A 216 -8.01 20.73 1.27
C PRO A 216 -9.40 21.13 1.76
N LEU A 217 -10.17 20.15 2.22
CA LEU A 217 -11.42 20.45 2.92
C LEU A 217 -11.07 21.22 4.18
N LEU A 218 -11.52 22.47 4.28
CA LEU A 218 -11.47 23.22 5.52
C LEU A 218 -12.31 22.45 6.54
N ILE A 219 -11.66 21.78 7.48
CA ILE A 219 -12.33 21.30 8.68
C ILE A 219 -12.77 22.57 9.40
N SER A 220 -14.07 22.87 9.34
CA SER A 220 -14.68 23.87 10.22
C SER A 220 -14.21 23.55 11.63
N GLN A 221 -13.57 24.52 12.29
CA GLN A 221 -12.90 24.40 13.58
C GLN A 221 -13.62 23.43 14.54
N PRO A 222 -12.90 22.72 15.42
CA PRO A 222 -13.55 22.00 16.50
C PRO A 222 -14.51 22.99 17.18
N LYS A 223 -15.80 22.66 17.21
CA LYS A 223 -16.84 23.51 17.82
C LYS A 223 -16.29 23.98 19.16
N ALA A 224 -16.09 25.30 19.29
CA ALA A 224 -15.68 25.90 20.55
C ALA A 224 -16.64 25.39 21.64
N PHE A 225 -16.06 24.86 22.71
CA PHE A 225 -16.78 24.32 23.85
C PHE A 225 -17.83 25.31 24.35
N GLU A 226 -19.06 24.84 24.54
CA GLU A 226 -20.09 25.59 25.24
C GLU A 226 -19.77 25.54 26.74
N VAL A 227 -19.44 26.70 27.33
CA VAL A 227 -19.19 26.82 28.76
C VAL A 227 -20.54 26.73 29.48
N CYS A 228 -20.92 25.53 29.90
CA CYS A 228 -22.04 25.35 30.83
C CYS A 228 -21.54 25.40 32.27
N ASN A 229 -21.79 26.53 32.94
CA ASN A 229 -21.80 26.70 34.40
C ASN A 229 -20.58 26.18 35.19
N GLY A 230 -19.37 26.63 34.82
CA GLY A 230 -18.28 26.81 35.78
C GLY A 230 -17.79 25.58 36.57
N ARG A 231 -17.99 24.36 36.07
CA ARG A 231 -17.40 23.15 36.67
C ARG A 231 -16.66 22.31 35.64
N ILE A 232 -15.34 22.23 35.83
CA ILE A 232 -14.46 21.30 35.13
C ILE A 232 -14.60 19.94 35.83
N THR A 233 -15.14 18.94 35.15
CA THR A 233 -15.04 17.53 35.57
C THR A 233 -14.05 16.81 34.65
N PRO A 234 -13.05 16.07 35.17
CA PRO A 234 -12.15 15.29 34.33
C PRO A 234 -12.91 14.10 33.76
N TRP A 235 -12.84 13.89 32.44
CA TRP A 235 -13.32 12.66 31.86
C TRP A 235 -12.27 11.54 32.02
N SER A 236 -12.75 10.40 32.50
CA SER A 236 -12.04 9.15 32.63
C SER A 236 -11.68 8.55 31.27
N THR A 237 -10.39 8.25 31.12
CA THR A 237 -9.79 7.18 30.28
C THR A 237 -10.29 7.05 28.85
N GLY A 238 -9.44 7.47 27.90
CA GLY A 238 -9.53 7.03 26.50
C GLY A 238 -9.03 8.00 25.43
N SER A 239 -8.31 9.06 25.80
CA SER A 239 -7.67 9.95 24.83
C SER A 239 -6.35 9.36 24.33
N ALA A 240 -6.40 8.64 23.22
CA ALA A 240 -5.29 8.62 22.28
C ALA A 240 -5.50 9.77 21.28
N LEU A 241 -5.05 10.96 21.67
CA LEU A 241 -4.63 11.97 20.71
C LEU A 241 -3.54 11.34 19.84
N SER A 242 -3.84 11.09 18.58
CA SER A 242 -2.84 10.84 17.55
C SER A 242 -3.38 11.37 16.22
N PHE A 243 -3.50 12.70 16.14
CA PHE A 243 -3.24 13.38 14.89
C PHE A 243 -1.73 13.58 14.81
N ASN A 244 -1.07 12.82 13.93
CA ASN A 244 0.25 13.17 13.41
C ASN A 244 0.31 12.82 11.92
N ILE A 245 -0.45 13.58 11.14
CA ILE A 245 0.04 14.10 9.87
C ILE A 245 -0.11 15.62 10.00
N CYS A 246 0.79 16.20 10.79
CA CYS A 246 1.10 17.61 10.72
C CYS A 246 2.04 17.80 9.52
N ILE A 247 1.49 18.07 8.34
CA ILE A 247 2.28 18.67 7.26
C ILE A 247 2.45 20.15 7.64
N PHE A 248 3.45 20.45 8.47
CA PHE A 248 4.01 21.79 8.53
C PHE A 248 5.01 21.90 7.39
N VAL A 249 4.63 22.60 6.32
CA VAL A 249 5.58 23.10 5.32
C VAL A 249 6.32 24.26 5.98
N PHE A 250 7.59 24.08 6.29
CA PHE A 250 8.50 25.23 6.42
C PHE A 250 9.17 25.44 5.06
N VAL A 251 9.10 26.70 4.61
CA VAL A 251 9.71 27.24 3.38
C VAL A 251 11.24 27.14 3.47
#